data_AF-A0AA40DRW8-F1
#
_entry.id   AF-A0AA40DRW8-F1
#
_cell.length_a   1.000
_cell.length_b   1.000
_cell.length_c   1.000
_cell.angle_alpha   90.00
_cell.angle_beta   90.00
_cell.angle_gamma   90.00
#
_symmetry.space_group_name_H-M   'P 1'
#
loop_
_entity.id
_entity.type
_entity.pdbx_description
1 polymer ?
#
loop_
_entity_poly.entity_id
_entity_poly.type
_entity_poly.pdbx_seq_one_letter_code
_entity_poly.pdbx_strand_id
1 'polypeptide(L)'
;MATPASVIAAAAAPPTPGRPSIIGPASGPEPPFPLRMEGRVISGFGRGSKELGIPTANLPVDASATPWISDFKSGVYFGWASLQLPASPATPSTTTNNGFTVYPMVMSIGYNPFYRNTVRSAEVHVLHSFAADFYGAPMRLLIAGFIREEKDYAGLEALIADINFDCEVARASVARPAWTPRELFSGSSSNSSSSSADPSKDGQEGGTLDGAWLLRPWSEKAQETTAPATGGDGTA
;
A
#
# COMPACT_ATOMS: atom_id res chain seq x y z
N MET A 1 39.03 -4.81 10.13
CA MET A 1 38.24 -3.80 9.39
C MET A 1 37.49 -4.53 8.28
N ALA A 2 36.19 -4.75 8.44
CA ALA A 2 35.36 -5.42 7.45
C ALA A 2 34.76 -4.37 6.52
N THR A 3 34.95 -4.54 5.22
CA THR A 3 34.36 -3.72 4.16
C THR A 3 32.83 -3.85 4.17
N PRO A 4 32.07 -2.76 3.99
CA PRO A 4 30.62 -2.88 3.86
C PRO A 4 30.27 -3.52 2.51
N ALA A 5 29.33 -4.46 2.55
CA ALA A 5 28.75 -5.09 1.38
C ALA A 5 28.14 -4.03 0.46
N SER A 6 28.60 -4.00 -0.79
CA SER A 6 28.05 -3.15 -1.83
C SER A 6 26.63 -3.62 -2.14
N VAL A 7 25.64 -2.75 -1.90
CA VAL A 7 24.26 -2.97 -2.32
C VAL A 7 24.26 -2.86 -3.85
N ILE A 8 24.16 -4.00 -4.53
CA ILE A 8 23.99 -4.04 -5.97
C ILE A 8 22.58 -3.50 -6.24
N ALA A 9 22.48 -2.28 -6.75
CA ALA A 9 21.25 -1.80 -7.37
C ALA A 9 20.99 -2.71 -8.58
N ALA A 10 19.98 -3.57 -8.48
CA ALA A 10 19.52 -4.36 -9.61
C ALA A 10 19.09 -3.38 -10.71
N ALA A 11 19.75 -3.45 -11.87
CA ALA A 11 19.30 -2.73 -13.04
C ALA A 11 17.86 -3.16 -13.36
N ALA A 12 16.96 -2.20 -13.55
CA ALA A 12 15.58 -2.47 -13.89
C ALA A 12 15.52 -3.40 -15.11
N ALA A 13 14.92 -4.58 -14.95
CA ALA A 13 14.67 -5.49 -16.06
C ALA A 13 13.86 -4.74 -17.14
N PRO A 14 14.08 -5.02 -18.43
CA PRO A 14 13.30 -4.38 -19.49
C PRO A 14 11.81 -4.64 -19.27
N PRO A 15 10.94 -3.65 -19.54
CA PRO A 15 9.51 -3.78 -19.30
C PRO A 15 8.97 -5.01 -20.04
N THR A 16 8.21 -5.84 -19.32
CA THR A 16 7.54 -7.01 -19.91
C THR A 16 6.70 -6.55 -21.11
N PRO A 17 6.92 -7.07 -22.33
CA PRO A 17 6.29 -6.54 -23.55
C PRO A 17 4.76 -6.44 -23.42
N GLY A 18 4.22 -5.27 -23.78
CA GLY A 18 2.77 -5.06 -23.88
C GLY A 18 2.05 -4.67 -22.58
N ARG A 19 2.76 -4.50 -21.45
CA ARG A 19 2.14 -3.99 -20.22
C ARG A 19 2.09 -2.46 -20.21
N PRO A 20 0.96 -1.84 -19.82
CA PRO A 20 0.89 -0.38 -19.70
C PRO A 20 1.79 0.12 -18.56
N SER A 21 2.48 1.24 -18.78
CA SER A 21 3.31 1.91 -17.78
C SER A 21 2.52 2.81 -16.82
N ILE A 22 1.25 3.11 -17.15
CA ILE A 22 0.31 3.90 -16.37
C ILE A 22 -1.08 3.26 -16.46
N ILE A 23 -1.81 3.22 -15.35
CA ILE A 23 -3.16 2.62 -15.28
C ILE A 23 -4.24 3.69 -15.21
N GLY A 24 -5.34 3.49 -15.95
CA GLY A 24 -6.57 4.29 -15.82
C GLY A 24 -6.48 5.70 -16.41
N PRO A 25 -7.62 6.39 -16.51
CA PRO A 25 -7.71 7.68 -17.21
C PRO A 25 -7.04 8.81 -16.43
N ALA A 26 -6.74 9.92 -17.12
CA ALA A 26 -6.17 11.11 -16.49
C ALA A 26 -7.12 11.76 -15.45
N SER A 27 -8.43 11.52 -15.57
CA SER A 27 -9.48 12.07 -14.72
C SER A 27 -9.58 11.44 -13.32
N GLY A 28 -8.84 10.36 -13.05
CA GLY A 28 -8.82 9.70 -11.73
C GLY A 28 -9.33 8.26 -11.77
N PRO A 29 -9.41 7.60 -10.59
CA PRO A 29 -10.04 6.30 -10.46
C PRO A 29 -11.51 6.31 -10.90
N GLU A 30 -11.95 5.24 -11.56
CA GLU A 30 -13.34 5.02 -11.96
C GLU A 30 -13.99 3.93 -11.11
N PRO A 31 -15.33 3.93 -10.93
CA PRO A 31 -16.02 2.88 -10.21
C PRO A 31 -15.61 1.48 -10.71
N PRO A 32 -15.34 0.54 -9.78
CA PRO A 32 -15.68 0.59 -8.35
C PRO A 32 -14.60 1.23 -7.46
N PHE A 33 -13.55 1.82 -8.03
CA PHE A 33 -12.49 2.47 -7.26
C PHE A 33 -12.86 3.91 -6.85
N PRO A 34 -12.31 4.43 -5.73
CA PRO A 34 -11.40 3.73 -4.83
C PRO A 34 -12.11 2.80 -3.83
N LEU A 35 -11.55 1.61 -3.62
CA LEU A 35 -11.98 0.69 -2.57
C LEU A 35 -11.26 1.00 -1.26
N ARG A 36 -11.87 0.60 -0.15
CA ARG A 36 -11.38 0.89 1.20
C ARG A 36 -11.19 -0.41 1.98
N MET A 37 -10.08 -0.48 2.70
CA MET A 37 -9.74 -1.56 3.62
C MET A 37 -8.97 -0.98 4.80
N GLU A 38 -9.14 -1.54 5.98
CA GLU A 38 -8.33 -1.21 7.16
C GLU A 38 -8.12 -2.45 8.04
N GLY A 39 -7.05 -2.42 8.83
CA GLY A 39 -6.69 -3.52 9.70
C GLY A 39 -5.37 -3.28 10.39
N ARG A 40 -5.06 -4.08 11.41
CA ARG A 40 -3.69 -4.14 11.93
C ARG A 40 -2.86 -5.04 11.04
N VAL A 41 -1.60 -4.66 10.86
CA VAL A 41 -0.65 -5.49 10.12
C VAL A 41 -0.41 -6.80 10.87
N ILE A 42 -0.68 -7.93 10.24
CA ILE A 42 -0.47 -9.27 10.80
C ILE A 42 0.75 -9.94 10.17
N SER A 43 1.30 -10.93 10.88
CA SER A 43 2.35 -11.78 10.34
C SER A 43 1.80 -12.63 9.20
N GLY A 44 2.47 -12.60 8.04
CA GLY A 44 2.24 -13.58 6.97
C GLY A 44 2.93 -14.91 7.27
N PHE A 45 3.08 -15.73 6.23
CA PHE A 45 3.65 -17.08 6.33
C PHE A 45 5.15 -17.14 6.01
N GLY A 46 5.87 -16.01 6.13
CA GLY A 46 7.33 -15.98 5.99
C GLY A 46 7.87 -16.46 4.64
N ARG A 47 7.16 -16.18 3.52
CA ARG A 47 7.52 -16.66 2.17
C ARG A 47 8.71 -15.94 1.52
N GLY A 48 9.64 -15.40 2.31
CA GLY A 48 10.87 -14.80 1.80
C GLY A 48 10.72 -13.44 1.11
N SER A 49 9.54 -12.81 1.05
CA SER A 49 9.34 -11.52 0.36
C SER A 49 10.30 -10.42 0.84
N LYS A 50 10.68 -10.45 2.13
CA LYS A 50 11.72 -9.59 2.71
C LYS A 50 13.12 -9.87 2.15
N GLU A 51 13.48 -11.12 1.93
CA GLU A 51 14.76 -11.54 1.32
C GLU A 51 14.83 -11.16 -0.16
N LEU A 52 13.66 -11.04 -0.82
CA LEU A 52 13.54 -10.56 -2.19
C LEU A 52 13.57 -9.03 -2.32
N GLY A 53 13.68 -8.30 -1.19
CA GLY A 53 13.64 -6.83 -1.17
C GLY A 53 12.24 -6.23 -1.33
N ILE A 54 11.18 -7.04 -1.26
CA ILE A 54 9.78 -6.63 -1.48
C ILE A 54 8.94 -7.06 -0.26
N PRO A 55 9.20 -6.51 0.95
CA PRO A 55 8.47 -6.91 2.15
C PRO A 55 6.98 -6.58 2.04
N THR A 56 6.12 -7.55 2.40
CA THR A 56 4.66 -7.39 2.36
C THR A 56 4.05 -7.38 3.77
N ALA A 57 3.17 -6.41 4.01
CA ALA A 57 2.30 -6.34 5.17
C ALA A 57 0.99 -7.10 4.87
N ASN A 58 0.61 -8.05 5.73
CA ASN A 58 -0.65 -8.76 5.58
C ASN A 58 -1.74 -8.03 6.36
N LEU A 59 -2.95 -7.94 5.80
CA LEU A 59 -4.12 -7.44 6.51
C LEU A 59 -5.15 -8.55 6.71
N PRO A 60 -5.92 -8.51 7.82
CA PRO A 60 -7.01 -9.46 8.02
C PRO A 60 -8.06 -9.27 6.93
N VAL A 61 -8.47 -10.38 6.32
CA VAL A 61 -9.58 -10.42 5.38
C VAL A 61 -10.79 -10.96 6.12
N ASP A 62 -11.74 -10.08 6.40
CA ASP A 62 -12.99 -10.40 7.09
C ASP A 62 -14.18 -9.88 6.30
N ALA A 63 -15.27 -10.65 6.27
CA ALA A 63 -16.45 -10.30 5.48
C ALA A 63 -17.20 -9.06 6.00
N SER A 64 -17.08 -8.73 7.30
CA SER A 64 -17.69 -7.53 7.88
C SER A 64 -16.88 -6.27 7.56
N ALA A 65 -15.55 -6.36 7.58
CA ALA A 65 -14.66 -5.23 7.32
C ALA A 65 -14.37 -5.01 5.83
N THR A 66 -14.34 -6.09 5.04
CA THR A 66 -14.00 -6.11 3.61
C THR A 66 -14.99 -6.95 2.80
N PRO A 67 -16.30 -6.65 2.82
CA PRO A 67 -17.32 -7.45 2.15
C PRO A 67 -17.13 -7.57 0.64
N TRP A 68 -16.47 -6.58 0.02
CA TRP A 68 -16.26 -6.54 -1.42
C TRP A 68 -15.18 -7.53 -1.89
N ILE A 69 -14.25 -7.96 -1.04
CA ILE A 69 -13.03 -8.65 -1.50
C ILE A 69 -13.28 -10.04 -2.10
N SER A 70 -14.42 -10.67 -1.80
CA SER A 70 -14.85 -11.94 -2.39
C SER A 70 -15.22 -11.82 -3.87
N ASP A 71 -15.74 -10.66 -4.27
CA ASP A 71 -16.30 -10.44 -5.61
C ASP A 71 -15.27 -9.87 -6.59
N PHE A 72 -14.09 -9.50 -6.07
CA PHE A 72 -13.01 -8.90 -6.85
C PHE A 72 -12.01 -9.94 -7.32
N LYS A 73 -11.45 -9.68 -8.50
CA LYS A 73 -10.47 -10.54 -9.15
C LYS A 73 -9.22 -10.74 -8.28
N SER A 74 -8.59 -11.90 -8.37
CA SER A 74 -7.23 -12.04 -7.86
C SER A 74 -6.24 -11.32 -8.78
N GLY A 75 -5.24 -10.68 -8.18
CA GLY A 75 -4.19 -9.99 -8.92
C GLY A 75 -3.55 -8.87 -8.13
N VAL A 76 -2.85 -7.99 -8.87
CA VAL A 76 -2.12 -6.87 -8.32
C VAL A 76 -2.92 -5.59 -8.52
N TYR A 77 -3.07 -4.86 -7.43
CA TYR A 77 -3.74 -3.58 -7.28
C TYR A 77 -2.73 -2.54 -6.80
N PHE A 78 -3.13 -1.28 -6.85
CA PHE A 78 -2.32 -0.18 -6.36
C PHE A 78 -3.17 0.92 -5.74
N GLY A 79 -2.52 1.81 -5.00
CA GLY A 79 -3.15 2.99 -4.44
C GLY A 79 -2.31 3.55 -3.31
N TRP A 80 -2.98 3.86 -2.21
CA TRP A 80 -2.37 4.54 -1.07
C TRP A 80 -2.55 3.73 0.20
N ALA A 81 -1.50 3.65 1.00
CA ALA A 81 -1.50 3.11 2.34
C ALA A 81 -1.27 4.25 3.34
N SER A 82 -2.03 4.24 4.43
CA SER A 82 -1.84 5.12 5.58
C SER A 82 -1.41 4.27 6.77
N LEU A 83 -0.31 4.65 7.40
CA LEU A 83 0.32 3.93 8.50
C LEU A 83 0.50 4.85 9.69
N GLN A 84 0.09 4.39 10.86
CA GLN A 84 0.44 5.03 12.12
C GLN A 84 1.64 4.29 12.72
N LEU A 85 2.81 4.91 12.64
CA LEU A 85 4.05 4.38 13.22
C LEU A 85 4.45 5.23 14.43
N PRO A 86 5.23 4.67 15.37
CA PRO A 86 5.84 5.46 16.43
C PRO A 86 6.63 6.64 15.85
N ALA A 87 6.61 7.77 16.55
CA ALA A 87 7.36 8.94 16.13
C ALA A 87 8.85 8.59 15.94
N SER A 88 9.39 8.93 14.78
CA SER A 88 10.78 8.72 14.41
C SER A 88 11.37 10.06 13.96
N PRO A 89 12.66 10.34 14.19
CA PRO A 89 13.31 11.57 13.71
C PRO A 89 13.20 11.79 12.19
N ALA A 90 12.89 10.73 11.44
CA ALA A 90 12.73 10.74 9.99
C ALA A 90 11.26 10.69 9.52
N THR A 91 10.28 11.05 10.37
CA THR A 91 8.87 11.13 9.94
C THR A 91 8.73 12.11 8.77
N PRO A 92 8.20 11.68 7.62
CA PRO A 92 8.09 12.54 6.45
C PRO A 92 7.06 13.65 6.68
N SER A 93 7.14 14.71 5.87
CA SER A 93 6.22 15.86 5.94
C SER A 93 4.75 15.50 5.66
N THR A 94 4.48 14.28 5.22
CA THR A 94 3.13 13.74 5.00
C THR A 94 2.49 13.16 6.26
N THR A 95 3.17 13.22 7.41
CA THR A 95 2.61 12.80 8.70
C THR A 95 1.59 13.82 9.19
N THR A 96 0.38 13.36 9.51
CA THR A 96 -0.72 14.18 10.04
C THR A 96 -0.65 14.33 11.56
N ASN A 97 -1.43 15.27 12.11
CA ASN A 97 -1.52 15.53 13.56
C ASN A 97 -1.96 14.31 14.39
N ASN A 98 -2.63 13.32 13.80
CA ASN A 98 -3.00 12.07 14.45
C ASN A 98 -1.98 10.94 14.24
N GLY A 99 -0.76 11.26 13.75
CA GLY A 99 0.37 10.33 13.64
C GLY A 99 0.34 9.41 12.42
N PHE A 100 -0.62 9.57 11.52
CA PHE A 100 -0.70 8.78 10.29
C PHE A 100 0.18 9.37 9.21
N THR A 101 0.83 8.50 8.45
CA THR A 101 1.65 8.87 7.30
C THR A 101 1.19 8.09 6.08
N VAL A 102 1.03 8.79 4.96
CA VAL A 102 0.51 8.22 3.71
C VAL A 102 1.66 7.93 2.74
N TYR A 103 1.61 6.74 2.14
CA TYR A 103 2.59 6.21 1.21
C TYR A 103 1.89 5.59 0.00
N PRO A 104 2.48 5.63 -1.20
CA PRO A 104 2.03 4.81 -2.31
C PRO A 104 2.27 3.32 -2.01
N MET A 105 1.41 2.45 -2.55
CA MET A 105 1.50 1.00 -2.32
C MET A 105 1.09 0.21 -3.57
N VAL A 106 1.58 -1.03 -3.63
CA VAL A 106 0.97 -2.11 -4.41
C VAL A 106 0.39 -3.16 -3.47
N MET A 107 -0.63 -3.88 -3.92
CA MET A 107 -1.33 -4.88 -3.14
C MET A 107 -1.60 -6.10 -3.99
N SER A 108 -1.27 -7.29 -3.48
CA SER A 108 -1.73 -8.56 -4.04
C SER A 108 -3.00 -8.98 -3.31
N ILE A 109 -4.05 -9.28 -4.08
CA ILE A 109 -5.24 -9.95 -3.58
C ILE A 109 -5.31 -11.33 -4.24
N GLY A 110 -5.39 -12.38 -3.42
CA GLY A 110 -5.34 -13.75 -3.90
C GLY A 110 -6.06 -14.71 -2.97
N TYR A 111 -5.63 -15.96 -2.99
CA TYR A 111 -6.09 -16.98 -2.06
C TYR A 111 -4.92 -17.54 -1.26
N ASN A 112 -5.18 -17.87 0.00
CA ASN A 112 -4.19 -18.42 0.89
C ASN A 112 -4.01 -19.94 0.65
N PRO A 113 -2.83 -20.40 0.22
CA PRO A 113 -2.60 -21.82 -0.07
C PRO A 113 -2.65 -22.72 1.16
N PHE A 114 -2.35 -22.19 2.36
CA PHE A 114 -2.39 -22.97 3.59
C PHE A 114 -3.82 -23.36 4.00
N TYR A 115 -4.80 -22.56 3.60
CA TYR A 115 -6.22 -22.88 3.76
C TYR A 115 -6.82 -23.51 2.50
N ARG A 116 -6.03 -24.27 1.74
CA ARG A 116 -6.47 -24.92 0.49
C ARG A 116 -7.12 -23.94 -0.49
N ASN A 117 -6.63 -22.70 -0.52
CA ASN A 117 -7.16 -21.60 -1.34
C ASN A 117 -8.65 -21.28 -1.10
N THR A 118 -9.21 -21.54 0.09
CA THR A 118 -10.60 -21.18 0.40
C THR A 118 -10.75 -19.79 1.04
N VAL A 119 -9.66 -19.25 1.58
CA VAL A 119 -9.63 -17.96 2.27
C VAL A 119 -8.88 -16.94 1.42
N ARG A 120 -9.47 -15.76 1.22
CA ARG A 120 -8.84 -14.63 0.51
C ARG A 120 -7.64 -14.11 1.30
N SER A 121 -6.60 -13.67 0.59
CA SER A 121 -5.44 -13.00 1.16
C SER A 121 -5.30 -11.58 0.62
N ALA A 122 -4.74 -10.70 1.45
CA ALA A 122 -4.50 -9.30 1.17
C ALA A 122 -3.10 -8.92 1.65
N GLU A 123 -2.18 -8.74 0.70
CA GLU A 123 -0.77 -8.49 0.96
C GLU A 123 -0.34 -7.16 0.35
N VAL A 124 0.17 -6.24 1.15
CA VAL A 124 0.49 -4.87 0.76
C VAL A 124 2.00 -4.67 0.79
N HIS A 125 2.59 -4.29 -0.34
CA HIS A 125 3.94 -3.75 -0.37
C HIS A 125 3.85 -2.22 -0.41
N VAL A 126 4.21 -1.60 0.71
CA VAL A 126 4.30 -0.14 0.80
C VAL A 126 5.57 0.30 0.09
N LEU A 127 5.47 1.27 -0.82
CA LEU A 127 6.59 1.71 -1.67
C LEU A 127 7.49 2.70 -0.90
N HIS A 128 7.98 2.24 0.25
CA HIS A 128 8.87 2.95 1.15
C HIS A 128 9.77 1.95 1.89
N SER A 129 11.02 2.34 2.13
CA SER A 129 11.98 1.52 2.87
C SER A 129 11.88 1.80 4.36
N PHE A 130 11.44 0.80 5.14
CA PHE A 130 11.35 0.91 6.60
C PHE A 130 12.58 0.29 7.26
N ALA A 131 13.05 0.89 8.35
CA ALA A 131 14.17 0.38 9.14
C ALA A 131 13.77 -0.79 10.06
N ALA A 132 12.48 -0.97 10.32
CA ALA A 132 11.95 -2.00 11.21
C ALA A 132 10.60 -2.51 10.70
N ASP A 133 10.24 -3.72 11.13
CA ASP A 133 8.92 -4.28 10.89
C ASP A 133 7.86 -3.52 11.73
N PHE A 134 6.64 -3.45 11.22
CA PHE A 134 5.54 -2.68 11.82
C PHE A 134 4.29 -3.55 12.07
N TYR A 135 4.48 -4.80 12.50
CA TYR A 135 3.39 -5.67 12.92
C TYR A 135 2.54 -5.01 14.03
N GLY A 136 1.24 -5.24 13.99
CA GLY A 136 0.27 -4.62 14.88
C GLY A 136 -0.04 -3.15 14.57
N ALA A 137 0.73 -2.49 13.69
CA ALA A 137 0.48 -1.10 13.34
C ALA A 137 -0.88 -0.95 12.63
N PRO A 138 -1.67 0.09 13.00
CA PRO A 138 -2.84 0.50 12.24
C PRO A 138 -2.50 0.83 10.79
N MET A 139 -3.16 0.17 9.85
CA MET A 139 -3.04 0.44 8.42
C MET A 139 -4.42 0.69 7.80
N ARG A 140 -4.50 1.68 6.91
CA ARG A 140 -5.64 1.89 6.01
C ARG A 140 -5.18 1.90 4.56
N LEU A 141 -6.04 1.41 3.69
CA LEU A 141 -5.82 1.38 2.26
C LEU A 141 -6.92 2.16 1.54
N LEU A 142 -6.50 2.88 0.51
CA LEU A 142 -7.34 3.43 -0.53
C LEU A 142 -6.85 2.81 -1.84
N ILE A 143 -7.52 1.73 -2.27
CA ILE A 143 -7.15 0.97 -3.47
C ILE A 143 -7.72 1.69 -4.67
N ALA A 144 -6.86 2.22 -5.53
CA ALA A 144 -7.22 3.14 -6.61
C ALA A 144 -7.39 2.46 -7.97
N GLY A 145 -6.85 1.26 -8.17
CA GLY A 145 -6.99 0.56 -9.44
C GLY A 145 -6.33 -0.81 -9.47
N PHE A 146 -6.52 -1.49 -10.60
CA PHE A 146 -5.99 -2.82 -10.91
C PHE A 146 -4.86 -2.75 -11.93
N ILE A 147 -3.72 -3.37 -11.64
CA ILE A 147 -2.56 -3.43 -12.55
C ILE A 147 -2.64 -4.64 -13.46
N ARG A 148 -2.78 -5.84 -12.88
CA ARG A 148 -2.71 -7.10 -13.64
C ARG A 148 -3.25 -8.28 -12.85
N GLU A 149 -3.54 -9.36 -13.57
CA GLU A 149 -3.90 -10.66 -13.00
C GLU A 149 -2.70 -11.31 -12.29
N GLU A 150 -2.99 -12.30 -11.45
CA GLU A 150 -1.99 -13.25 -10.97
C GLU A 150 -1.32 -13.95 -12.16
N LYS A 151 -0.04 -14.27 -12.01
CA LYS A 151 0.75 -14.94 -13.03
C LYS A 151 1.53 -16.07 -12.39
N ASP A 152 1.67 -17.15 -13.14
CA ASP A 152 2.66 -18.18 -12.87
C ASP A 152 4.01 -17.71 -13.39
N TYR A 153 5.07 -17.96 -12.62
CA TYR A 153 6.43 -17.58 -12.98
C TYR A 153 7.31 -18.82 -13.12
N ALA A 154 8.08 -18.86 -14.20
CA ALA A 154 9.05 -19.92 -14.45
C ALA A 154 10.26 -19.89 -13.47
N GLY A 155 10.42 -18.79 -12.73
CA GLY A 155 11.50 -18.63 -11.77
C GLY A 155 11.40 -17.31 -10.98
N LEU A 156 12.23 -17.20 -9.95
CA LEU A 156 12.23 -16.10 -8.98
C LEU A 156 12.55 -14.74 -9.63
N GLU A 157 13.52 -14.70 -10.53
CA GLU A 157 13.92 -13.47 -11.23
C GLU A 157 12.77 -12.85 -12.02
N ALA A 158 11.98 -13.67 -12.70
CA ALA A 158 10.82 -13.20 -13.47
C ALA A 158 9.72 -12.62 -12.55
N LEU A 159 9.53 -13.24 -11.38
CA LEU A 159 8.61 -12.74 -10.35
C LEU A 159 9.07 -11.36 -9.84
N ILE A 160 10.35 -11.23 -9.46
CA ILE A 160 10.92 -9.98 -8.96
C ILE A 160 10.81 -8.88 -10.02
N ALA A 161 11.15 -9.18 -11.27
CA ALA A 161 11.06 -8.23 -12.38
C ALA A 161 9.63 -7.69 -12.56
N ASP A 162 8.62 -8.56 -12.56
CA ASP A 162 7.23 -8.12 -12.74
C ASP A 162 6.72 -7.32 -11.52
N ILE A 163 7.14 -7.66 -10.29
CA ILE A 163 6.77 -6.87 -9.10
C ILE A 163 7.44 -5.49 -9.13
N ASN A 164 8.71 -5.40 -9.52
CA ASN A 164 9.39 -4.11 -9.65
C ASN A 164 8.68 -3.21 -10.68
N PHE A 165 8.28 -3.80 -11.81
CA PHE A 165 7.48 -3.09 -12.79
C PHE A 165 6.10 -2.69 -12.24
N ASP A 166 5.43 -3.54 -11.45
CA ASP A 166 4.18 -3.18 -10.77
C ASP A 166 4.37 -1.93 -9.87
N CYS A 167 5.49 -1.87 -9.15
CA CYS A 167 5.84 -0.73 -8.29
C CYS A 167 6.07 0.55 -9.11
N GLU A 168 6.74 0.46 -10.26
CA GLU A 168 6.94 1.60 -11.16
C GLU A 168 5.62 2.12 -11.72
N VAL A 169 4.78 1.21 -12.21
CA VAL A 169 3.43 1.53 -12.72
C VAL A 169 2.60 2.20 -11.64
N ALA A 170 2.63 1.69 -10.41
CA ALA A 170 1.91 2.27 -9.28
C ALA A 170 2.38 3.71 -9.01
N ARG A 171 3.69 3.95 -8.91
CA ARG A 171 4.26 5.30 -8.68
C ARG A 171 3.84 6.27 -9.79
N ALA A 172 3.99 5.86 -11.05
CA ALA A 172 3.62 6.70 -12.19
C ALA A 172 2.11 7.01 -12.22
N SER A 173 1.28 6.02 -11.90
CA SER A 173 -0.18 6.17 -11.93
C SER A 173 -0.69 7.10 -10.83
N VAL A 174 -0.18 6.97 -9.61
CA VAL A 174 -0.67 7.77 -8.45
C VAL A 174 -0.10 9.17 -8.38
N ALA A 175 1.02 9.45 -9.06
CA ALA A 175 1.64 10.77 -9.11
C ALA A 175 0.83 11.83 -9.89
N ARG A 176 -0.23 11.43 -10.60
CA ARG A 176 -1.11 12.34 -11.34
C ARG A 176 -2.08 13.05 -10.38
N PRO A 177 -2.44 14.33 -10.62
CA PRO A 177 -3.27 15.12 -9.69
C PRO A 177 -4.58 14.42 -9.27
N ALA A 178 -5.34 13.88 -10.23
CA ALA A 178 -6.59 13.17 -9.97
C ALA A 178 -6.46 11.82 -9.26
N TRP A 179 -5.23 11.35 -9.05
CA TRP A 179 -4.88 10.10 -8.39
C TRP A 179 -4.15 10.31 -7.06
N THR A 180 -3.71 11.54 -6.77
CA THR A 180 -3.04 11.89 -5.54
C THR A 180 -4.03 12.46 -4.50
N PRO A 181 -4.01 11.97 -3.25
CA PRO A 181 -4.83 12.52 -2.17
C PRO A 181 -4.54 14.00 -1.94
N ARG A 182 -5.59 14.83 -1.97
CA ARG A 182 -5.47 16.27 -1.75
C ARG A 182 -4.93 16.62 -0.36
N GLU A 183 -5.21 15.79 0.63
CA GLU A 183 -4.82 16.03 2.02
C GLU A 183 -3.31 16.00 2.25
N LEU A 184 -2.52 15.46 1.31
CA LEU A 184 -1.05 15.50 1.38
C LEU A 184 -0.50 16.92 1.20
N PHE A 185 -1.29 17.84 0.65
CA PHE A 185 -0.88 19.21 0.37
C PHE A 185 -1.53 20.24 1.31
N SER A 186 -2.62 19.87 1.98
CA SER A 186 -3.38 20.78 2.85
C SER A 186 -2.64 21.22 4.13
N GLY A 187 -1.56 20.53 4.53
CA GLY A 187 -0.80 20.81 5.76
C GLY A 187 0.25 21.93 5.65
N SER A 188 0.54 22.44 4.45
CA SER A 188 1.56 23.50 4.25
C SER A 188 1.04 24.94 4.38
N SER A 189 -0.28 25.13 4.54
CA SER A 189 -0.90 26.46 4.61
C SER A 189 -1.23 26.85 6.04
N SER A 190 -0.20 27.10 6.86
CA SER A 190 -0.36 27.98 8.04
C SER A 190 0.81 28.96 8.10
N ASN A 191 0.48 30.25 8.06
CA ASN A 191 1.32 31.45 8.06
C ASN A 191 2.13 31.80 6.79
N SER A 192 1.53 32.65 5.94
CA SER A 192 2.09 33.98 5.69
C SER A 192 1.09 34.86 4.96
N SER A 193 0.71 35.95 5.62
CA SER A 193 0.16 37.14 4.99
C SER A 193 1.25 37.82 4.13
N SER A 194 0.80 38.37 3.00
CA SER A 194 1.45 39.36 2.12
C SER A 194 2.45 38.90 1.03
N SER A 195 1.99 39.15 -0.21
CA SER A 195 2.68 39.84 -1.32
C SER A 195 3.46 39.07 -2.41
N SER A 196 3.15 39.49 -3.64
CA SER A 196 3.77 39.27 -4.96
C SER A 196 3.79 37.83 -5.51
N ALA A 197 2.90 37.59 -6.47
CA ALA A 197 2.93 36.45 -7.37
C ALA A 197 4.11 36.58 -8.35
N ASP A 198 5.09 35.69 -8.20
CA ASP A 198 6.10 35.41 -9.21
C ASP A 198 5.57 34.27 -10.11
N PRO A 199 5.39 34.48 -11.42
CA PRO A 199 4.78 33.50 -12.32
C PRO A 199 5.76 32.41 -12.83
N SER A 200 6.90 32.19 -12.16
CA SER A 200 7.95 31.26 -12.61
C SER A 200 8.12 29.98 -11.76
N LYS A 201 7.08 29.54 -11.04
CA LYS A 201 7.05 28.21 -10.45
C LYS A 201 6.16 27.29 -11.28
N ASP A 202 6.77 26.37 -12.00
CA ASP A 202 6.09 25.23 -12.63
C ASP A 202 5.15 24.60 -11.60
N GLY A 203 3.85 24.67 -11.91
CA GLY A 203 2.77 24.38 -10.99
C GLY A 203 2.84 22.94 -10.50
N GLN A 204 3.22 22.77 -9.23
CA GLN A 204 2.93 21.56 -8.50
C GLN A 204 1.42 21.57 -8.21
N GLU A 205 0.61 21.27 -9.23
CA GLU A 205 -0.84 21.11 -9.08
C GLU A 205 -1.08 20.05 -8.01
N GLY A 206 -1.65 20.47 -6.88
CA GLY A 206 -1.94 19.59 -5.76
C GLY A 206 -2.87 18.45 -6.16
N GLY A 207 -2.84 17.37 -5.38
CA GLY A 207 -3.75 16.24 -5.56
C GLY A 207 -5.21 16.65 -5.44
N THR A 208 -6.11 15.94 -6.15
CA THR A 208 -7.56 16.18 -6.12
C THR A 208 -8.37 14.97 -5.69
N LEU A 209 -7.75 13.80 -5.54
CA LEU A 209 -8.41 12.60 -5.02
C LEU A 209 -8.83 12.82 -3.56
N ASP A 210 -10.06 12.40 -3.21
CA ASP A 210 -10.53 12.41 -1.82
C ASP A 210 -9.83 11.32 -1.00
N GLY A 211 -8.82 11.72 -0.22
CA GLY A 211 -8.06 10.83 0.65
C GLY A 211 -8.46 10.89 2.12
N ALA A 212 -9.52 11.62 2.49
CA ALA A 212 -9.90 11.82 3.88
C ALA A 212 -10.10 10.50 4.65
N TRP A 213 -10.46 9.40 3.96
CA TRP A 213 -10.51 8.05 4.51
C TRP A 213 -9.18 7.60 5.16
N LEU A 214 -8.06 7.86 4.50
CA LEU A 214 -6.72 7.44 4.94
C LEU A 214 -6.32 8.06 6.27
N LEU A 215 -6.88 9.22 6.61
CA LEU A 215 -6.44 10.07 7.72
C LEU A 215 -7.43 10.11 8.88
N ARG A 216 -8.47 9.26 8.87
CA ARG A 216 -9.46 9.21 9.95
C ARG A 216 -8.80 8.84 11.29
N PRO A 217 -9.34 9.28 12.45
CA PRO A 217 -8.90 8.76 13.73
C PRO A 217 -9.02 7.23 13.79
N TRP A 218 -8.07 6.55 14.42
CA TRP A 218 -8.16 5.10 14.64
C TRP A 218 -9.20 4.78 15.72
N SER A 219 -10.00 3.73 15.52
CA SER A 219 -10.99 3.27 16.50
C SER A 219 -10.70 1.82 16.87
N GLU A 220 -10.32 1.60 18.14
CA GLU A 220 -10.08 0.24 18.68
C GLU A 220 -11.35 -0.62 18.67
N LYS A 221 -12.53 0.00 18.87
CA LYS A 221 -13.83 -0.70 18.97
C LYS A 221 -14.25 -1.39 17.67
N ALA A 222 -13.66 -1.04 16.53
CA ALA A 222 -14.00 -1.64 15.24
C ALA A 222 -13.33 -3.02 15.01
N GLN A 223 -12.40 -3.44 15.87
CA GLN A 223 -11.57 -4.64 15.66
C GLN A 223 -11.83 -5.79 16.66
N GLU A 224 -12.68 -5.57 17.66
CA GLU A 224 -12.84 -6.49 18.80
C GLU A 224 -13.81 -7.67 18.54
N THR A 225 -14.33 -7.81 17.32
CA THR A 225 -15.30 -8.86 16.97
C THR A 225 -14.67 -10.15 16.43
N THR A 226 -13.34 -10.25 16.34
CA THR A 226 -12.67 -11.40 15.69
C THR A 226 -11.49 -11.94 16.49
N ALA A 227 -11.77 -12.61 17.61
CA ALA A 227 -10.87 -13.63 18.14
C ALA A 227 -11.61 -14.97 18.11
N PRO A 228 -11.14 -15.99 17.36
CA PRO A 228 -11.67 -17.34 17.53
C PRO A 228 -11.34 -17.80 18.94
N ALA A 229 -12.36 -18.28 19.66
CA ALA A 229 -12.17 -18.93 20.95
C ALA A 229 -11.15 -20.05 20.77
N THR A 230 -10.00 -19.93 21.45
CA THR A 230 -9.03 -21.02 21.57
C THR A 230 -9.74 -22.17 22.26
N GLY A 231 -10.07 -23.21 21.51
CA GLY A 231 -10.59 -24.46 22.02
C GLY A 231 -9.59 -25.03 23.03
N GLY A 232 -10.00 -25.04 24.30
CA GLY A 232 -9.30 -25.78 25.34
C GLY A 232 -9.40 -27.25 25.05
N ASP A 233 -8.26 -27.83 24.69
CA ASP A 233 -8.02 -29.26 24.70
C ASP A 233 -8.21 -29.78 26.13
N GLY A 234 -9.19 -30.65 26.31
CA GLY A 234 -9.60 -31.21 27.59
C GLY A 234 -9.64 -32.72 27.48
N THR A 235 -8.46 -33.34 27.37
CA THR A 235 -8.29 -34.76 27.67
C THR A 235 -8.50 -35.01 29.16
N ALA A 236 -9.53 -35.77 29.49
CA ALA A 236 -9.55 -36.77 30.56
C ALA A 236 -10.72 -37.74 30.30
#